data_AF-A0AAD8X3J4-F1
#
_entry.id   AF-A0AAD8X3J4-F1
#
_cell.length_a   1.000
_cell.length_b   1.000
_cell.length_c   1.000
_cell.angle_alpha   90.00
_cell.angle_beta   90.00
_cell.angle_gamma   90.00
#
_symmetry.space_group_name_H-M   'P 1'
#
loop_
_entity.id
_entity.type
_entity.pdbx_description
1 polymer ?
#
loop_
_entity_poly.entity_id
_entity_poly.type
_entity_poly.pdbx_seq_one_letter_code
_entity_poly.pdbx_strand_id
1 'polypeptide(L)'
;MAAAVASRKRCIAAFLDEPSPAPPHLVKRGRFVPCAATMAPLPVLAPFDPLDAFRRVFPDADPGGLEACFAASGRDINAAVQAYRAQQASGALAHHLASAAADGDHERCAGVLVEQMGAATDLDDAKNRATWMLELIRNATAERAAHETAAEAARLREENVALREHAEHGAREAARLCAENSALRERAAAADRDGTVLKRGVMAQQRRYEEMERDAAAMKKKAAELEMANYALNVRLRDADGCRFQTVYRGPDVF
;
A
#
# COMPACT_ATOMS: atom_id res chain seq x y z
N MET A 1 -33.59 -13.23 -55.56
CA MET A 1 -34.67 -12.40 -54.97
C MET A 1 -33.99 -11.55 -53.89
N ALA A 2 -33.95 -10.22 -53.95
CA ALA A 2 -35.05 -9.24 -53.92
C ALA A 2 -35.79 -9.26 -52.56
N ALA A 3 -36.08 -8.15 -51.86
CA ALA A 3 -35.89 -6.71 -52.12
C ALA A 3 -35.71 -5.91 -50.78
N ALA A 4 -35.05 -4.74 -50.76
CA ALA A 4 -35.63 -3.37 -50.58
C ALA A 4 -36.46 -3.14 -49.29
N VAL A 5 -36.28 -2.09 -48.45
CA VAL A 5 -36.59 -0.64 -48.64
C VAL A 5 -36.19 0.12 -47.33
N ALA A 6 -35.94 1.44 -47.22
CA ALA A 6 -35.22 2.45 -48.03
C ALA A 6 -35.16 3.82 -47.26
N SER A 7 -34.16 4.67 -47.54
CA SER A 7 -34.06 6.13 -47.18
C SER A 7 -33.76 6.52 -45.72
N ARG A 8 -32.80 7.42 -45.40
CA ARG A 8 -32.54 8.80 -45.92
C ARG A 8 -31.02 9.11 -45.87
N LYS A 9 -30.33 9.43 -46.98
CA LYS A 9 -30.10 10.78 -47.61
C LYS A 9 -29.24 11.74 -46.74
N ARG A 10 -28.12 12.37 -47.17
CA ARG A 10 -27.35 12.42 -48.46
C ARG A 10 -25.90 12.92 -48.22
N CYS A 11 -24.99 12.49 -49.12
CA CYS A 11 -23.87 13.16 -49.82
C CYS A 11 -23.69 14.69 -49.63
N ILE A 12 -22.48 15.27 -49.44
CA ILE A 12 -21.25 15.39 -50.31
C ILE A 12 -21.37 16.48 -51.42
N ALA A 13 -20.30 17.32 -51.51
CA ALA A 13 -19.95 18.32 -52.53
C ALA A 13 -20.83 19.59 -52.63
N ALA A 14 -20.40 20.73 -53.20
CA ALA A 14 -19.08 21.38 -53.38
C ALA A 14 -19.32 22.77 -54.06
N PHE A 15 -18.29 23.64 -54.12
CA PHE A 15 -18.21 24.89 -54.91
C PHE A 15 -19.16 26.08 -54.57
N LEU A 16 -18.52 27.26 -54.48
CA LEU A 16 -18.95 28.61 -54.92
C LEU A 16 -20.32 29.20 -54.48
N ASP A 17 -20.21 30.25 -53.66
CA ASP A 17 -20.63 31.64 -53.96
C ASP A 17 -22.09 31.97 -54.35
N GLU A 18 -22.84 32.61 -53.44
CA GLU A 18 -23.98 33.55 -53.65
C GLU A 18 -24.72 33.84 -52.30
N PRO A 19 -25.58 34.88 -52.17
CA PRO A 19 -25.32 36.30 -52.46
C PRO A 19 -25.84 37.25 -51.36
N SER A 20 -25.39 38.51 -51.35
CA SER A 20 -26.08 39.59 -50.60
C SER A 20 -27.12 40.28 -51.49
N PRO A 21 -28.38 40.49 -51.05
CA PRO A 21 -29.39 41.14 -51.86
C PRO A 21 -29.20 42.67 -51.91
N ALA A 22 -29.25 43.25 -53.11
CA ALA A 22 -29.49 44.68 -53.35
C ALA A 22 -31.01 44.96 -53.37
N PRO A 23 -31.48 46.20 -53.11
CA PRO A 23 -31.67 47.20 -54.19
C PRO A 23 -31.64 48.69 -53.68
N PRO A 24 -32.04 49.73 -54.46
CA PRO A 24 -32.05 49.92 -55.91
C PRO A 24 -31.30 51.18 -56.42
N HIS A 25 -30.61 51.03 -57.55
CA HIS A 25 -30.61 51.89 -58.76
C HIS A 25 -31.02 53.40 -58.75
N LEU A 26 -30.11 54.19 -59.38
CA LEU A 26 -30.32 55.40 -60.21
C LEU A 26 -30.56 56.78 -59.53
N VAL A 27 -29.61 57.73 -59.66
CA VAL A 27 -29.57 58.80 -60.70
C VAL A 27 -28.43 59.82 -60.43
N LYS A 28 -27.59 60.00 -61.46
CA LYS A 28 -26.79 61.17 -61.92
C LYS A 28 -26.61 62.45 -61.04
N ARG A 29 -25.36 62.95 -61.13
CA ARG A 29 -24.92 64.38 -61.17
C ARG A 29 -25.04 65.24 -59.88
N GLY A 30 -23.97 65.23 -59.10
CA GLY A 30 -23.04 66.36 -58.97
C GLY A 30 -23.44 67.63 -58.19
N ARG A 31 -22.49 68.11 -57.37
CA ARG A 31 -21.90 69.45 -57.48
C ARG A 31 -20.61 69.55 -56.67
N PHE A 32 -19.72 70.42 -57.12
CA PHE A 32 -18.42 70.74 -56.51
C PHE A 32 -18.57 72.11 -55.83
N VAL A 33 -18.39 72.21 -54.50
CA VAL A 33 -18.24 73.48 -53.76
C VAL A 33 -17.26 73.23 -52.58
N PRO A 34 -16.30 74.14 -52.29
CA PRO A 34 -15.13 73.80 -51.46
C PRO A 34 -15.13 74.42 -50.05
N CYS A 35 -14.02 74.18 -49.33
CA CYS A 35 -13.50 74.90 -48.16
C CYS A 35 -14.11 74.63 -46.78
N ALA A 36 -13.31 73.96 -45.93
CA ALA A 36 -12.85 74.56 -44.67
C ALA A 36 -11.44 74.01 -44.37
N ALA A 37 -10.45 74.89 -44.25
CA ALA A 37 -9.09 74.48 -43.92
C ALA A 37 -8.98 74.21 -42.41
N THR A 38 -8.70 72.96 -42.04
CA THR A 38 -8.18 72.62 -40.71
C THR A 38 -6.84 71.93 -40.92
N MET A 39 -5.77 72.69 -40.74
CA MET A 39 -4.40 72.16 -40.67
C MET A 39 -4.24 71.37 -39.38
N ALA A 40 -4.80 70.16 -39.34
CA ALA A 40 -4.40 69.17 -38.35
C ALA A 40 -2.91 68.89 -38.58
N PRO A 41 -2.02 69.14 -37.60
CA PRO A 41 -0.63 68.76 -37.77
C PRO A 41 -0.57 67.25 -37.98
N LEU A 42 0.21 66.83 -38.98
CA LEU A 42 0.61 65.42 -39.11
C LEU A 42 1.05 64.91 -37.72
N PRO A 43 0.59 63.73 -37.27
CA PRO A 43 1.10 63.18 -36.03
C PRO A 43 2.62 63.09 -36.17
N VAL A 44 3.32 63.88 -35.35
CA VAL A 44 4.77 63.85 -35.28
C VAL A 44 5.14 62.40 -35.02
N LEU A 45 5.90 61.81 -35.95
CA LEU A 45 6.41 60.45 -35.82
C LEU A 45 7.09 60.36 -34.45
N ALA A 46 6.47 59.62 -33.52
CA ALA A 46 7.14 59.24 -32.30
C ALA A 46 8.47 58.59 -32.70
N PRO A 47 9.58 58.89 -32.01
CA PRO A 47 10.86 58.28 -32.34
C PRO A 47 10.66 56.77 -32.32
N PHE A 48 10.80 56.14 -33.49
CA PHE A 48 10.60 54.71 -33.64
C PHE A 48 11.71 54.02 -32.87
N ASP A 49 11.42 53.57 -31.65
CA ASP A 49 12.36 52.76 -30.90
C ASP A 49 12.34 51.34 -31.50
N PRO A 50 13.44 50.90 -32.14
CA PRO A 50 13.53 49.55 -32.70
C PRO A 50 13.31 48.44 -31.65
N LEU A 51 13.61 48.71 -30.38
CA LEU A 51 13.39 47.77 -29.28
C LEU A 51 11.91 47.61 -28.94
N ASP A 52 11.12 48.68 -28.96
CA ASP A 52 9.66 48.60 -28.75
C ASP A 52 8.96 47.90 -29.91
N ALA A 53 9.47 48.04 -31.13
CA ALA A 53 9.02 47.23 -32.26
C ALA A 53 9.34 45.74 -32.05
N PHE A 54 10.52 45.41 -31.54
CA PHE A 54 10.93 44.04 -31.24
C PHE A 54 10.07 43.39 -30.13
N ARG A 55 9.81 44.11 -29.03
CA ARG A 55 8.89 43.69 -27.95
C ARG A 55 7.48 43.38 -28.46
N ARG A 56 6.97 44.14 -29.44
CA ARG A 56 5.65 43.88 -30.06
C ARG A 56 5.59 42.61 -30.92
N VAL A 57 6.73 42.11 -31.41
CA VAL A 57 6.79 40.84 -32.17
C VAL A 57 6.75 39.64 -31.22
N PHE A 58 7.21 39.80 -29.98
CA PHE A 58 7.25 38.75 -28.95
C PHE A 58 6.64 39.25 -27.64
N PRO A 59 5.30 39.45 -27.58
CA PRO A 59 4.63 40.04 -26.43
C PRO A 59 4.72 39.20 -25.15
N ASP A 60 4.86 37.87 -25.30
CA ASP A 60 4.94 36.90 -24.19
C ASP A 60 6.39 36.60 -23.74
N ALA A 61 7.39 37.23 -24.35
CA ALA A 61 8.80 37.00 -24.05
C ALA A 61 9.30 37.90 -22.90
N ASP A 62 10.29 37.41 -22.16
CA ASP A 62 10.93 38.18 -21.09
C ASP A 62 11.57 39.48 -21.66
N PRO A 63 11.19 40.68 -21.16
CA PRO A 63 11.73 41.94 -21.64
C PRO A 63 13.26 42.04 -21.51
N GLY A 64 13.84 41.48 -20.44
CA GLY A 64 15.28 41.49 -20.21
C GLY A 64 16.04 40.62 -21.22
N GLY A 65 15.52 39.42 -21.50
CA GLY A 65 16.02 38.53 -22.55
C GLY A 65 15.93 39.15 -23.95
N LEU A 66 14.83 39.84 -24.28
CA LEU A 66 14.71 40.58 -25.53
C LEU A 66 15.72 41.73 -25.63
N GLU A 67 15.91 42.51 -24.56
CA GLU A 67 16.91 43.58 -24.51
C GLU A 67 18.34 43.07 -24.72
N ALA A 68 18.71 41.97 -24.04
CA ALA A 68 20.01 41.34 -24.20
C ALA A 68 20.22 40.79 -25.63
N CYS A 69 19.20 40.15 -26.21
CA CYS A 69 19.24 39.63 -27.58
C CYS A 69 19.39 40.78 -28.60
N PHE A 70 18.61 41.86 -28.44
CA PHE A 70 18.68 43.04 -29.29
C PHE A 70 20.04 43.75 -29.21
N ALA A 71 20.62 43.84 -28.02
CA ALA A 71 21.97 44.38 -27.82
C ALA A 71 23.04 43.50 -28.48
N ALA A 72 22.96 42.17 -28.33
CA ALA A 72 23.88 41.21 -28.94
C ALA A 72 23.80 41.21 -30.48
N SER A 73 22.61 41.46 -31.05
CA SER A 73 22.39 41.63 -32.50
C SER A 73 22.77 43.02 -33.03
N GLY A 74 23.58 43.79 -32.31
CA GLY A 74 24.07 45.10 -32.77
C GLY A 74 22.97 46.17 -32.92
N ARG A 75 21.82 45.99 -32.26
CA ARG A 75 20.60 46.81 -32.40
C ARG A 75 19.90 46.74 -33.77
N ASP A 76 20.16 45.71 -34.57
CA ASP A 76 19.35 45.39 -35.75
C ASP A 76 18.15 44.52 -35.34
N ILE A 77 16.92 45.00 -35.60
CA ILE A 77 15.67 44.29 -35.28
C ILE A 77 15.60 42.95 -36.02
N ASN A 78 15.97 42.91 -37.30
CA ASN A 78 15.83 41.71 -38.12
C ASN A 78 16.80 40.62 -37.66
N ALA A 79 18.04 41.02 -37.33
CA ALA A 79 19.00 40.12 -36.71
C ALA A 79 18.53 39.62 -35.33
N ALA A 80 17.96 40.50 -34.49
CA ALA A 80 17.40 40.13 -33.19
C ALA A 80 16.20 39.17 -33.29
N VAL A 81 15.28 39.40 -34.23
CA VAL A 81 14.15 38.51 -34.52
C VAL A 81 14.61 37.13 -34.97
N GLN A 82 15.64 37.05 -35.81
CA GLN A 82 16.20 35.78 -36.26
C GLN A 82 16.95 35.05 -35.13
N ALA A 83 17.80 35.77 -34.39
CA ALA A 83 18.54 35.22 -33.24
C ALA A 83 17.60 34.69 -32.15
N TYR A 84 16.57 35.45 -31.78
CA TYR A 84 15.60 35.04 -30.74
C TYR A 84 14.73 33.86 -31.18
N ARG A 85 14.38 33.76 -32.48
CA ARG A 85 13.70 32.57 -33.02
C ARG A 85 14.60 31.34 -33.04
N ALA A 86 15.88 31.49 -33.39
CA ALA A 86 16.86 30.41 -33.33
C ALA A 86 17.08 29.92 -31.89
N GLN A 87 17.15 30.84 -30.92
CA GLN A 87 17.24 30.51 -29.50
C GLN A 87 16.00 29.76 -28.99
N GLN A 88 14.79 30.18 -29.39
CA GLN A 88 13.56 29.44 -29.06
C GLN A 88 13.54 28.04 -29.71
N ALA A 89 13.96 27.90 -30.96
CA ALA A 89 14.04 26.60 -31.63
C ALA A 89 15.06 25.67 -30.95
N SER A 90 16.22 26.19 -30.54
CA SER A 90 17.22 25.46 -29.75
C SER A 90 16.65 25.06 -28.37
N GLY A 91 15.95 25.95 -27.66
CA GLY A 91 15.31 25.65 -26.37
C GLY A 91 14.23 24.57 -26.48
N ALA A 92 13.38 24.64 -27.52
CA ALA A 92 12.38 23.61 -27.79
C ALA A 92 13.03 22.25 -28.12
N LEU A 93 14.09 22.25 -28.94
CA LEU A 93 14.85 21.03 -29.26
C LEU A 93 15.50 20.44 -28.00
N ALA A 94 16.10 21.28 -27.14
CA ALA A 94 16.69 20.87 -25.88
C ALA A 94 15.65 20.23 -24.94
N HIS A 95 14.46 20.82 -24.83
CA HIS A 95 13.36 20.24 -24.06
C HIS A 95 12.87 18.91 -24.65
N HIS A 96 12.76 18.80 -25.98
CA HIS A 96 12.35 17.55 -26.62
C HIS A 96 13.38 16.43 -26.45
N LEU A 97 14.67 16.75 -26.55
CA LEU A 97 15.77 15.81 -26.31
C LEU A 97 15.84 15.40 -24.84
N ALA A 98 15.74 16.35 -23.90
CA ALA A 98 15.74 16.06 -22.47
C ALA A 98 14.53 15.18 -22.07
N SER A 99 13.34 15.47 -22.59
CA SER A 99 12.15 14.64 -22.39
C SER A 99 12.35 13.23 -22.95
N ALA A 100 12.75 13.09 -24.22
CA ALA A 100 12.96 11.77 -24.83
C ALA A 100 14.06 10.97 -24.11
N ALA A 101 15.13 11.62 -23.67
CA ALA A 101 16.20 11.00 -22.88
C ALA A 101 15.74 10.60 -21.47
N ALA A 102 14.91 11.42 -20.81
CA ALA A 102 14.28 11.09 -19.54
C ALA A 102 13.27 9.93 -19.67
N ASP A 103 12.54 9.85 -20.79
CA ASP A 103 11.63 8.75 -21.12
C ASP A 103 12.40 7.46 -21.53
N GLY A 104 13.68 7.58 -21.91
CA GLY A 104 14.51 6.46 -22.36
C GLY A 104 14.33 6.13 -23.84
N ASP A 105 13.69 7.03 -24.59
CA ASP A 105 13.44 6.95 -26.02
C ASP A 105 14.71 7.34 -26.80
N HIS A 106 15.70 6.44 -26.76
CA HIS A 106 16.97 6.60 -27.46
C HIS A 106 16.81 6.61 -28.99
N GLU A 107 15.76 5.97 -29.52
CA GLU A 107 15.47 5.96 -30.96
C GLU A 107 15.04 7.36 -31.44
N ARG A 108 14.13 8.02 -30.71
CA ARG A 108 13.77 9.42 -30.98
C ARG A 108 14.92 10.39 -30.76
N CYS A 109 15.75 10.18 -29.74
CA CYS A 109 16.97 10.96 -29.55
C CYS A 109 17.92 10.83 -30.76
N ALA A 110 18.13 9.61 -31.26
CA ALA A 110 18.96 9.35 -32.43
C ALA A 110 18.35 9.93 -33.72
N GLY A 111 17.04 9.85 -33.90
CA GLY A 111 16.32 10.46 -35.03
C GLY A 111 16.53 11.98 -35.08
N VAL A 112 16.29 12.67 -33.96
CA VAL A 112 16.52 14.13 -33.86
C VAL A 112 18.00 14.46 -34.10
N LEU A 113 18.93 13.68 -33.56
CA LEU A 113 20.37 13.88 -33.78
C LEU A 113 20.73 13.81 -35.27
N VAL A 114 20.25 12.79 -35.97
CA VAL A 114 20.48 12.60 -37.42
C VAL A 114 19.84 13.71 -38.25
N GLU A 115 18.61 14.13 -37.93
CA GLU A 115 17.95 15.26 -38.61
C GLU A 115 18.73 16.58 -38.44
N GLN A 116 19.16 16.90 -37.21
CA GLN A 116 19.89 18.14 -36.93
C GLN A 116 21.31 18.15 -37.51
N MET A 117 21.96 16.99 -37.61
CA MET A 117 23.23 16.84 -38.33
C MET A 117 23.05 16.90 -39.85
N GLY A 118 21.96 16.36 -40.39
CA GLY A 118 21.63 16.45 -41.81
C GLY A 118 21.24 17.87 -42.27
N ALA A 119 20.76 18.70 -41.34
CA ALA A 119 20.46 20.12 -41.54
C ALA A 119 21.63 21.07 -41.19
N ALA A 120 22.85 20.55 -41.02
CA ALA A 120 24.04 21.35 -40.78
C ALA A 120 24.61 21.96 -42.07
N THR A 121 25.27 23.12 -41.97
CA THR A 121 25.87 23.81 -43.13
C THR A 121 27.21 23.21 -43.56
N ASP A 122 27.95 22.65 -42.60
CA ASP A 122 29.25 22.01 -42.81
C ASP A 122 29.51 20.96 -41.71
N LEU A 123 30.68 20.31 -41.79
CA LEU A 123 31.07 19.24 -40.88
C LEU A 123 31.31 19.73 -39.44
N ASP A 124 31.72 20.98 -39.23
CA ASP A 124 32.02 21.50 -37.90
C ASP A 124 30.76 22.04 -37.20
N ASP A 125 29.81 22.62 -37.95
CA ASP A 125 28.43 22.84 -37.50
C ASP A 125 27.77 21.51 -37.08
N ALA A 126 27.87 20.47 -37.91
CA ALA A 126 27.33 19.14 -37.59
C ALA A 126 27.92 18.56 -36.29
N LYS A 127 29.24 18.66 -36.11
CA LYS A 127 29.92 18.24 -34.86
C LYS A 127 29.43 19.05 -33.66
N ASN A 128 29.41 20.38 -33.76
CA ASN A 128 29.02 21.25 -32.65
C ASN A 128 27.58 20.96 -32.17
N ARG A 129 26.64 20.79 -33.12
CA ARG A 129 25.27 20.37 -32.82
C ARG A 129 25.23 18.99 -32.17
N ALA A 130 25.93 18.00 -32.75
CA ALA A 130 25.98 16.65 -32.22
C ALA A 130 26.54 16.61 -30.78
N THR A 131 27.65 17.30 -30.51
CA THR A 131 28.25 17.38 -29.18
C THR A 131 27.27 17.99 -28.18
N TRP A 132 26.65 19.14 -28.49
CA TRP A 132 25.69 19.79 -27.59
C TRP A 132 24.45 18.91 -27.31
N MET A 133 23.89 18.25 -28.34
CA MET A 133 22.76 17.33 -28.16
C MET A 133 23.13 16.09 -27.33
N LEU A 134 24.32 15.51 -27.55
CA LEU A 134 24.80 14.36 -26.77
C LEU A 134 25.06 14.72 -25.30
N GLU A 135 25.57 15.92 -25.02
CA GLU A 135 25.72 16.44 -23.66
C GLU A 135 24.36 16.57 -22.95
N LEU A 136 23.33 17.09 -23.64
CA LEU A 136 21.96 17.16 -23.10
C LEU A 136 21.38 15.76 -22.81
N ILE A 137 21.49 14.83 -23.76
CA ILE A 137 21.02 13.44 -23.60
C ILE A 137 21.74 12.77 -22.42
N ARG A 138 23.06 12.94 -22.31
CA ARG A 138 23.87 12.37 -21.21
C ARG A 138 23.45 12.93 -19.86
N ASN A 139 23.22 14.23 -19.76
CA ASN A 139 22.80 14.85 -18.49
C ASN A 139 21.40 14.38 -18.08
N ALA A 140 20.42 14.37 -18.99
CA ALA A 140 19.07 13.89 -18.71
C ALA A 140 19.01 12.39 -18.35
N THR A 141 19.80 11.55 -19.03
CA THR A 141 19.91 10.11 -18.67
C THR A 141 20.60 9.89 -17.33
N ALA A 142 21.61 10.70 -16.99
CA ALA A 142 22.26 10.65 -15.67
C ALA A 142 21.33 11.09 -14.53
N GLU A 143 20.56 12.16 -14.73
CA GLU A 143 19.52 12.61 -13.80
C GLU A 143 18.44 11.54 -13.59
N ARG A 144 17.94 10.96 -14.67
CA ARG A 144 17.00 9.83 -14.62
C ARG A 144 17.56 8.66 -13.79
N ALA A 145 18.78 8.21 -14.08
CA ALA A 145 19.41 7.11 -13.36
C ALA A 145 19.64 7.43 -11.86
N ALA A 146 19.97 8.68 -11.53
CA ALA A 146 20.07 9.13 -10.14
C ALA A 146 18.70 9.11 -9.43
N HIS A 147 17.62 9.51 -10.10
CA HIS A 147 16.26 9.43 -9.57
C HIS A 147 15.77 7.99 -9.39
N GLU A 148 15.99 7.11 -10.37
CA GLU A 148 15.60 5.69 -10.29
C GLU A 148 16.36 4.97 -9.16
N THR A 149 17.67 5.17 -9.05
CA THR A 149 18.48 4.57 -7.96
C THR A 149 18.10 5.14 -6.58
N ALA A 150 17.76 6.41 -6.48
CA ALA A 150 17.25 7.00 -5.24
C ALA A 150 15.87 6.42 -4.84
N ALA A 151 14.97 6.24 -5.80
CA ALA A 151 13.63 5.68 -5.59
C ALA A 151 13.69 4.21 -5.16
N GLU A 152 14.47 3.38 -5.85
CA GLU A 152 14.65 1.97 -5.47
C GLU A 152 15.36 1.84 -4.11
N ALA A 153 16.35 2.70 -3.83
CA ALA A 153 16.98 2.73 -2.52
C ALA A 153 16.04 3.23 -1.39
N ALA A 154 15.02 4.03 -1.69
CA ALA A 154 13.98 4.38 -0.72
C ALA A 154 13.07 3.17 -0.44
N ARG A 155 12.56 2.54 -1.50
CA ARG A 155 11.73 1.32 -1.43
C ARG A 155 12.43 0.18 -0.68
N LEU A 156 13.69 -0.10 -0.97
CA LEU A 156 14.47 -1.12 -0.28
C LEU A 156 14.68 -0.81 1.21
N ARG A 157 14.73 0.48 1.61
CA ARG A 157 14.79 0.86 3.03
C ARG A 157 13.46 0.61 3.73
N GLU A 158 12.34 0.94 3.10
CA GLU A 158 10.99 0.65 3.62
C GLU A 158 10.77 -0.86 3.80
N GLU A 159 11.13 -1.67 2.79
CA GLU A 159 11.08 -3.13 2.88
C GLU A 159 11.98 -3.67 4.01
N ASN A 160 13.21 -3.15 4.15
CA ASN A 160 14.10 -3.53 5.25
C ASN A 160 13.54 -3.18 6.63
N VAL A 161 12.80 -2.07 6.77
CA VAL A 161 12.12 -1.72 8.03
C VAL A 161 10.99 -2.70 8.30
N ALA A 162 10.11 -2.95 7.33
CA ALA A 162 8.99 -3.89 7.48
C ALA A 162 9.46 -5.33 7.81
N LEU A 163 10.53 -5.80 7.16
CA LEU A 163 11.13 -7.11 7.45
C LEU A 163 11.73 -7.18 8.86
N ARG A 164 12.33 -6.10 9.37
CA ARG A 164 12.83 -6.02 10.75
C ARG A 164 11.68 -6.04 11.77
N GLU A 165 10.63 -5.27 11.54
CA GLU A 165 9.44 -5.28 12.40
C GLU A 165 8.79 -6.66 12.45
N HIS A 166 8.69 -7.35 11.30
CA HIS A 166 8.18 -8.72 11.24
C HIS A 166 9.08 -9.73 11.97
N ALA A 167 10.40 -9.62 11.82
CA ALA A 167 11.37 -10.46 12.54
C ALA A 167 11.34 -10.22 14.06
N GLU A 168 11.21 -8.96 14.50
CA GLU A 168 11.03 -8.62 15.91
C GLU A 168 9.71 -9.16 16.47
N HIS A 169 8.62 -9.08 15.70
CA HIS A 169 7.33 -9.65 16.09
C HIS A 169 7.44 -11.16 16.28
N GLY A 170 7.99 -11.88 15.30
CA GLY A 170 8.23 -13.32 15.39
C GLY A 170 9.14 -13.72 16.57
N ALA A 171 10.15 -12.90 16.89
CA ALA A 171 11.01 -13.13 18.07
C ALA A 171 10.23 -12.95 19.39
N ARG A 172 9.34 -11.97 19.48
CA ARG A 172 8.47 -11.75 20.66
C ARG A 172 7.46 -12.90 20.83
N GLU A 173 6.86 -13.37 19.74
CA GLU A 173 5.96 -14.53 19.76
C GLU A 173 6.69 -15.82 20.15
N ALA A 174 7.87 -16.08 19.59
CA ALA A 174 8.69 -17.23 19.96
C ALA A 174 9.07 -17.21 21.45
N ALA A 175 9.50 -16.06 21.99
CA ALA A 175 9.80 -15.91 23.42
C ALA A 175 8.56 -16.19 24.30
N ARG A 176 7.38 -15.69 23.89
CA ARG A 176 6.11 -15.97 24.57
C ARG A 176 5.76 -17.46 24.55
N LEU A 177 5.85 -18.12 23.40
CA LEU A 177 5.57 -19.55 23.27
C LEU A 177 6.56 -20.41 24.09
N CYS A 178 7.83 -20.02 24.17
CA CYS A 178 8.81 -20.67 25.04
C CYS A 178 8.42 -20.57 26.53
N ALA A 179 7.97 -19.39 26.98
CA ALA A 179 7.51 -19.19 28.36
C ALA A 179 6.21 -19.94 28.68
N GLU A 180 5.23 -19.95 27.76
CA GLU A 180 4.01 -20.74 27.91
C GLU A 180 4.32 -22.25 27.95
N ASN A 181 5.26 -22.73 27.12
CA ASN A 181 5.67 -24.13 27.09
C ASN A 181 6.40 -24.56 28.38
N SER A 182 7.27 -23.71 28.95
CA SER A 182 7.93 -24.02 30.23
C SER A 182 6.91 -24.11 31.37
N ALA A 183 5.99 -23.15 31.47
CA ALA A 183 4.92 -23.16 32.48
C ALA A 183 3.99 -24.39 32.33
N LEU A 184 3.68 -24.83 31.10
CA LEU A 184 2.92 -26.06 30.86
C LEU A 184 3.68 -27.32 31.31
N ARG A 185 5.00 -27.39 31.06
CA ARG A 185 5.85 -28.51 31.55
C ARG A 185 5.90 -28.57 33.07
N GLU A 186 6.01 -27.42 33.74
CA GLU A 186 5.99 -27.34 35.21
C GLU A 186 4.64 -27.81 35.78
N ARG A 187 3.52 -27.39 35.18
CA ARG A 187 2.17 -27.83 35.55
C ARG A 187 1.97 -29.34 35.35
N ALA A 188 2.44 -29.90 34.23
CA ALA A 188 2.40 -31.34 33.98
C ALA A 188 3.20 -32.10 35.05
N ALA A 189 4.43 -31.67 35.33
CA ALA A 189 5.27 -32.28 36.37
C ALA A 189 4.67 -32.14 37.78
N ALA A 190 3.91 -31.08 38.08
CA ALA A 190 3.15 -30.96 39.32
C ALA A 190 1.99 -31.98 39.39
N ALA A 191 1.17 -32.06 38.33
CA ALA A 191 0.07 -33.00 38.24
C ALA A 191 0.54 -34.47 38.35
N ASP A 192 1.70 -34.81 37.77
CA ASP A 192 2.30 -36.14 37.91
C ASP A 192 2.68 -36.44 39.37
N ARG A 193 3.31 -35.49 40.09
CA ARG A 193 3.64 -35.65 41.52
C ARG A 193 2.39 -35.88 42.34
N ASP A 194 1.36 -35.05 42.16
CA ASP A 194 0.08 -35.17 42.86
C ASP A 194 -0.60 -36.50 42.54
N GLY A 195 -0.56 -36.94 41.28
CA GLY A 195 -0.99 -38.27 40.86
C GLY A 195 -0.28 -39.40 41.61
N THR A 196 1.02 -39.29 41.92
CA THR A 196 1.71 -40.28 42.77
C THR A 196 1.28 -40.21 44.24
N VAL A 197 1.01 -39.01 44.78
CA VAL A 197 0.53 -38.82 46.16
C VAL A 197 -0.86 -39.44 46.31
N LEU A 198 -1.78 -39.14 45.38
CA LEU A 198 -3.12 -39.69 45.35
C LEU A 198 -3.12 -41.21 45.23
N LYS A 199 -2.31 -41.79 44.34
CA LYS A 199 -2.14 -43.26 44.24
C LYS A 199 -1.68 -43.88 45.56
N ARG A 200 -0.71 -43.28 46.26
CA ARG A 200 -0.28 -43.74 47.60
C ARG A 200 -1.40 -43.62 48.64
N GLY A 201 -2.16 -42.53 48.62
CA GLY A 201 -3.31 -42.30 49.50
C GLY A 201 -4.40 -43.36 49.32
N VAL A 202 -4.80 -43.64 48.08
CA VAL A 202 -5.78 -44.68 47.73
C VAL A 202 -5.31 -46.07 48.19
N MET A 203 -4.04 -46.43 47.92
CA MET A 203 -3.50 -47.72 48.39
C MET A 203 -3.44 -47.84 49.92
N ALA A 204 -3.14 -46.75 50.63
CA ALA A 204 -3.15 -46.73 52.09
C ALA A 204 -4.58 -46.83 52.66
N GLN A 205 -5.56 -46.18 52.03
CA GLN A 205 -6.96 -46.26 52.42
C GLN A 205 -7.56 -47.66 52.14
N GLN A 206 -7.21 -48.28 51.01
CA GLN A 206 -7.61 -49.65 50.70
C GLN A 206 -7.12 -50.65 51.77
N ARG A 207 -5.84 -50.56 52.18
CA ARG A 207 -5.29 -51.41 53.26
C ARG A 207 -6.06 -51.26 54.57
N ARG A 208 -6.40 -50.02 54.96
CA ARG A 208 -7.19 -49.74 56.17
C ARG A 208 -8.60 -50.33 56.10
N TYR A 209 -9.24 -50.31 54.94
CA TYR A 209 -10.55 -50.96 54.77
C TYR A 209 -10.46 -52.48 54.94
N GLU A 210 -9.44 -53.11 54.35
CA GLU A 210 -9.24 -54.56 54.51
C GLU A 210 -8.86 -54.96 55.95
N GLU A 211 -8.08 -54.13 56.66
CA GLU A 211 -7.78 -54.31 58.09
C GLU A 211 -9.07 -54.24 58.93
N MET A 212 -9.88 -53.20 58.73
CA MET A 212 -11.18 -53.05 59.40
C MET A 212 -12.15 -54.20 59.09
N GLU A 213 -12.14 -54.74 57.88
CA GLU A 213 -12.95 -55.91 57.50
C GLU A 213 -12.50 -57.18 58.24
N ARG A 214 -11.17 -57.43 58.31
CA ARG A 214 -10.60 -58.56 59.06
C ARG A 214 -10.93 -58.46 60.55
N ASP A 215 -10.80 -57.29 61.14
CA ASP A 215 -11.14 -57.05 62.56
C ASP A 215 -12.64 -57.22 62.82
N ALA A 216 -13.50 -56.72 61.93
CA ALA A 216 -14.94 -56.92 62.02
C ALA A 216 -15.33 -58.40 61.92
N ALA A 217 -14.68 -59.18 61.05
CA ALA A 217 -14.87 -60.62 60.96
C ALA A 217 -14.41 -61.35 62.23
N ALA A 218 -13.25 -60.96 62.80
CA ALA A 218 -12.74 -61.52 64.05
C ALA A 218 -13.67 -61.20 65.25
N MET A 219 -14.23 -59.99 65.32
CA MET A 219 -15.20 -59.60 66.34
C MET A 219 -16.52 -60.36 66.20
N LYS A 220 -17.04 -60.53 64.98
CA LYS A 220 -18.24 -61.36 64.73
C LYS A 220 -18.04 -62.80 65.19
N LYS A 221 -16.87 -63.39 64.95
CA LYS A 221 -16.53 -64.74 65.43
C LYS A 221 -16.54 -64.82 66.96
N LYS A 222 -15.89 -63.87 67.64
CA LYS A 222 -15.89 -63.79 69.12
C LYS A 222 -17.29 -63.60 69.70
N ALA A 223 -18.15 -62.82 69.05
CA ALA A 223 -19.54 -62.65 69.46
C ALA A 223 -20.29 -63.99 69.44
N ALA A 224 -20.21 -64.74 68.33
CA ALA A 224 -20.82 -66.07 68.23
C ALA A 224 -20.27 -67.08 69.25
N GLU A 225 -18.95 -67.07 69.50
CA GLU A 225 -18.32 -67.90 70.54
C GLU A 225 -18.85 -67.56 71.95
N LEU A 226 -19.02 -66.27 72.27
CA LEU A 226 -19.60 -65.82 73.54
C LEU A 226 -21.10 -66.09 73.66
N GLU A 227 -21.87 -65.99 72.58
CA GLU A 227 -23.29 -66.37 72.53
C GLU A 227 -23.46 -67.86 72.83
N MET A 228 -22.65 -68.74 72.22
CA MET A 228 -22.63 -70.17 72.52
C MET A 228 -22.25 -70.46 73.98
N ALA A 229 -21.24 -69.77 74.52
CA ALA A 229 -20.82 -69.93 75.91
C ALA A 229 -21.92 -69.50 76.90
N ASN A 230 -22.56 -68.35 76.65
CA ASN A 230 -23.69 -67.86 77.44
C ASN A 230 -24.90 -68.79 77.36
N TYR A 231 -25.19 -69.38 76.19
CA TYR A 231 -26.23 -70.40 76.04
C TYR A 231 -25.93 -71.63 76.91
N ALA A 232 -24.70 -72.17 76.83
CA ALA A 232 -24.29 -73.32 77.63
C ALA A 232 -24.32 -73.06 79.14
N LEU A 233 -23.94 -71.85 79.59
CA LEU A 233 -24.07 -71.43 80.99
C LEU A 233 -25.53 -71.33 81.43
N ASN A 234 -26.42 -70.77 80.59
CA ASN A 234 -27.85 -70.68 80.89
C ASN A 234 -28.52 -72.06 81.02
N VAL A 235 -28.11 -73.04 80.20
CA VAL A 235 -28.58 -74.43 80.35
C VAL A 235 -28.15 -75.00 81.70
N ARG A 236 -26.85 -74.91 82.04
CA ARG A 236 -26.32 -75.38 83.33
C ARG A 236 -26.97 -74.72 84.55
N LEU A 237 -27.31 -73.43 84.45
CA LEU A 237 -28.04 -72.71 85.52
C LEU A 237 -29.45 -73.27 85.70
N ARG A 238 -30.19 -73.51 84.60
CA ARG A 238 -31.52 -74.14 84.65
C ARG A 238 -31.47 -75.55 85.22
N ASP A 239 -30.47 -76.34 84.85
CA ASP A 239 -30.27 -77.69 85.41
C ASP A 239 -30.03 -77.63 86.93
N ALA A 240 -29.14 -76.72 87.38
CA ALA A 240 -28.83 -76.53 88.80
C ALA A 240 -30.03 -76.03 89.62
N ASP A 241 -30.83 -75.10 89.08
CA ASP A 241 -32.06 -74.66 89.74
C ASP A 241 -33.13 -75.76 89.73
N GLY A 242 -33.24 -76.56 88.66
CA GLY A 242 -34.10 -77.75 88.61
C GLY A 242 -33.76 -78.76 89.72
N CYS A 243 -32.47 -79.02 89.95
CA CYS A 243 -32.01 -79.85 91.07
C CYS A 243 -32.34 -79.24 92.46
N ARG A 244 -32.28 -77.91 92.60
CA ARG A 244 -32.69 -77.23 93.85
C ARG A 244 -34.19 -77.41 94.14
N PHE A 245 -35.05 -77.38 93.14
CA PHE A 245 -36.49 -77.60 93.35
C PHE A 245 -36.84 -79.07 93.62
N GLN A 246 -36.12 -80.03 93.00
CA GLN A 246 -36.28 -81.45 93.31
C GLN A 246 -35.89 -81.82 94.76
N THR A 247 -34.97 -81.07 95.39
CA THR A 247 -34.62 -81.28 96.81
C THR A 247 -35.66 -80.74 97.80
N VAL A 248 -36.60 -79.89 97.35
CA VAL A 248 -37.65 -79.32 98.21
C VAL A 248 -38.97 -80.10 98.11
N TYR A 249 -39.26 -80.78 97.00
CA TYR A 249 -40.43 -81.66 96.89
C TYR A 249 -40.11 -83.12 97.24
N ARG A 250 -39.67 -83.36 98.49
CA ARG A 250 -40.00 -84.64 99.14
C ARG A 250 -41.49 -84.61 99.47
N GLY A 251 -42.25 -85.52 98.87
CA GLY A 251 -43.61 -85.79 99.35
C GLY A 251 -43.58 -86.20 100.83
N PRO A 252 -44.66 -85.97 101.61
CA PRO A 252 -44.73 -86.39 103.00
C PRO A 252 -44.69 -87.92 103.06
N ASP A 253 -43.59 -88.44 103.58
CA ASP A 253 -43.34 -89.89 103.70
C ASP A 253 -44.01 -90.39 104.99
N VAL A 254 -45.27 -90.83 104.87
CA VAL A 254 -46.07 -91.35 105.99
C VAL A 254 -46.96 -92.50 105.52
N PHE A 255 -46.48 -93.74 105.77
CA PHE A 255 -47.15 -95.05 105.77
C PHE A 255 -48.23 -95.36 104.71
#